data_AF-A0A919WM53-F1
#
_entry.id   AF-A0A919WM53-F1
#
_cell.length_a   1.000
_cell.length_b   1.000
_cell.length_c   1.000
_cell.angle_alpha   90.00
_cell.angle_beta   90.00
_cell.angle_gamma   90.00
#
_symmetry.space_group_name_H-M   'P 1'
#
loop_
_entity.id
_entity.type
_entity.pdbx_description
1 polymer ?
#
loop_
_entity_poly.entity_id
_entity_poly.type
_entity_poly.pdbx_seq_one_letter_code
_entity_poly.pdbx_strand_id
1 'polypeptide(L)'
;MESFDQIVENYQPMIYHAMKSLAIYKNKDEFFQTGLIALWDAHQRFDHEKGEFSSYAYSYIKGRMMTNLTKHRQNEEQNVYPDDNFWGNIMEEEKQWLEQEHLQNYCIGLSDKQTQWVIDTFYKGMTTRDIAEKEQLSLSAIKKRKTVTLAKIRENIERGVV
;
A
#
# COMPACT_ATOMS: atom_id res chain seq x y z
N MET A 1 -27.98 42.87 -11.77
CA MET A 1 -27.16 41.82 -11.13
C MET A 1 -25.78 41.97 -11.73
N GLU A 2 -24.75 42.22 -10.92
CA GLU A 2 -23.38 42.02 -11.40
C GLU A 2 -23.27 40.57 -11.87
N SER A 3 -22.66 40.33 -13.04
CA SER A 3 -22.38 38.95 -13.44
C SER A 3 -21.39 38.39 -12.45
N PHE A 4 -21.55 37.12 -12.06
CA PHE A 4 -20.56 36.47 -11.20
C PHE A 4 -19.14 36.53 -11.79
N ASP A 5 -19.02 36.58 -13.11
CA ASP A 5 -17.74 36.78 -13.79
C ASP A 5 -17.03 38.07 -13.32
N GLN A 6 -17.78 39.15 -13.09
CA GLN A 6 -17.22 40.43 -12.59
C GLN A 6 -16.77 40.30 -11.12
N ILE A 7 -17.49 39.52 -10.33
CA ILE A 7 -17.10 39.22 -8.94
C ILE A 7 -15.83 38.36 -8.95
N VAL A 8 -15.74 37.38 -9.83
CA VAL A 8 -14.55 36.54 -9.98
C VAL A 8 -13.32 37.39 -10.32
N GLU A 9 -13.42 38.29 -11.32
CA GLU A 9 -12.31 39.17 -11.69
C GLU A 9 -11.79 40.01 -10.49
N ASN A 10 -12.70 40.56 -9.69
CA ASN A 10 -12.35 41.40 -8.55
C ASN A 10 -11.75 40.62 -7.36
N TYR A 11 -12.15 39.37 -7.16
CA TYR A 11 -11.80 38.57 -5.99
C TYR A 11 -10.81 37.43 -6.28
N GLN A 12 -10.40 37.22 -7.54
CA GLN A 12 -9.37 36.24 -7.91
C GLN A 12 -8.05 36.43 -7.12
N PRO A 13 -7.53 37.66 -6.90
CA PRO A 13 -6.34 37.87 -6.09
C PRO A 13 -6.50 37.37 -4.64
N MET A 14 -7.71 37.43 -4.09
CA MET A 14 -8.02 36.94 -2.74
C MET A 14 -7.91 35.42 -2.66
N ILE A 15 -8.34 34.70 -3.71
CA ILE A 15 -8.19 33.24 -3.80
C ILE A 15 -6.71 32.86 -3.80
N TYR A 16 -5.88 33.51 -4.64
CA TYR A 16 -4.45 33.27 -4.64
C TYR A 16 -3.79 33.64 -3.31
N HIS A 17 -4.22 34.73 -2.68
CA HIS A 17 -3.74 35.10 -1.35
C HIS A 17 -4.07 34.03 -0.30
N ALA A 18 -5.29 33.50 -0.31
CA ALA A 18 -5.69 32.40 0.56
C ALA A 18 -4.83 31.16 0.34
N MET A 19 -4.63 30.74 -0.93
CA MET A 19 -3.77 29.61 -1.29
C MET A 19 -2.33 29.79 -0.80
N LYS A 20 -1.77 30.99 -0.99
CA LYS A 20 -0.43 31.34 -0.49
C LYS A 20 -0.36 31.29 1.03
N SER A 21 -1.38 31.81 1.72
CA SER A 21 -1.45 31.79 3.19
C SER A 21 -1.53 30.38 3.78
N LEU A 22 -2.08 29.43 3.02
CA LEU A 22 -2.17 28.01 3.38
C LEU A 22 -0.97 27.19 2.85
N ALA A 23 0.04 27.86 2.28
CA ALA A 23 1.24 27.24 1.69
C ALA A 23 0.91 26.13 0.67
N ILE A 24 -0.14 26.31 -0.13
CA ILE A 24 -0.56 25.31 -1.13
C ILE A 24 0.43 25.30 -2.30
N TYR A 25 1.17 24.21 -2.44
CA TYR A 25 2.19 24.04 -3.49
C TYR A 25 1.86 22.93 -4.50
N LYS A 26 1.00 21.97 -4.14
CA LYS A 26 0.47 20.91 -5.03
C LYS A 26 -0.99 21.21 -5.41
N ASN A 27 -1.46 20.59 -6.50
CA ASN A 27 -2.86 20.64 -6.98
C ASN A 27 -3.43 22.07 -7.03
N LYS A 28 -2.62 23.04 -7.47
CA LYS A 28 -2.97 24.47 -7.39
C LYS A 28 -4.27 24.80 -8.13
N ASP A 29 -4.49 24.19 -9.29
CA ASP A 29 -5.69 24.44 -10.10
C ASP A 29 -6.97 23.94 -9.40
N GLU A 30 -6.90 22.78 -8.72
CA GLU A 30 -8.00 22.21 -7.94
C GLU A 30 -8.34 23.07 -6.72
N PHE A 31 -7.32 23.58 -6.02
CA PHE A 31 -7.52 24.51 -4.91
C PHE A 31 -8.05 25.87 -5.38
N PHE A 32 -7.60 26.35 -6.54
CA PHE A 32 -8.14 27.55 -7.14
C PHE A 32 -9.65 27.40 -7.45
N GLN A 33 -10.04 26.26 -8.05
CA GLN A 33 -11.44 25.94 -8.29
C GLN A 33 -12.26 25.81 -7.00
N THR A 34 -11.68 25.21 -5.96
CA THR A 34 -12.28 25.18 -4.62
C THR A 34 -12.55 26.61 -4.11
N GLY A 35 -11.64 27.54 -4.36
CA GLY A 35 -11.80 28.95 -4.03
C GLY A 35 -12.92 29.64 -4.80
N LEU A 36 -13.05 29.38 -6.10
CA LEU A 36 -14.13 29.94 -6.92
C LEU A 36 -15.51 29.45 -6.45
N ILE A 37 -15.64 28.16 -6.15
CA ILE A 37 -16.89 27.58 -5.62
C ILE A 37 -17.21 28.20 -4.25
N ALA A 38 -16.20 28.36 -3.39
CA ALA A 38 -16.37 28.99 -2.08
C ALA A 38 -16.76 30.48 -2.20
N LEU A 39 -16.22 31.20 -3.18
CA LEU A 39 -16.61 32.59 -3.47
C LEU A 39 -18.06 32.67 -3.95
N TRP A 40 -18.49 31.77 -4.83
CA TRP A 40 -19.89 31.66 -5.25
C TRP A 40 -20.82 31.40 -4.05
N ASP A 41 -20.50 30.40 -3.23
CA ASP A 41 -21.27 30.07 -2.03
C ASP A 41 -21.33 31.24 -1.05
N ALA A 42 -20.21 31.97 -0.88
CA ALA A 42 -20.15 33.15 -0.04
C ALA A 42 -21.04 34.27 -0.59
N HIS A 43 -21.01 34.53 -1.89
CA HIS A 43 -21.84 35.55 -2.52
C HIS A 43 -23.33 35.28 -2.33
N GLN A 44 -23.77 34.02 -2.47
CA GLN A 44 -25.17 33.63 -2.30
C GLN A 44 -25.67 33.71 -0.86
N ARG A 45 -24.78 33.52 0.13
CA ARG A 45 -25.14 33.42 1.55
C ARG A 45 -24.81 34.69 2.35
N PHE A 46 -24.22 35.68 1.69
CA PHE A 46 -23.79 36.88 2.36
C PHE A 46 -24.98 37.69 2.86
N ASP A 47 -24.84 38.21 4.07
CA ASP A 47 -25.83 39.04 4.73
C ASP A 47 -25.18 40.39 5.00
N HIS A 48 -25.71 41.44 4.36
CA HIS A 48 -25.18 42.80 4.45
C HIS A 48 -25.23 43.36 5.88
N GLU A 49 -26.11 42.85 6.75
CA GLU A 49 -26.17 43.28 8.15
C GLU A 49 -25.00 42.74 8.99
N LYS A 50 -24.27 41.72 8.49
CA LYS A 50 -23.20 41.03 9.22
C LYS A 50 -21.79 41.56 8.95
N GLY A 51 -21.62 42.59 8.12
CA GLY A 51 -20.33 43.25 7.88
C GLY A 51 -19.99 43.43 6.41
N GLU A 52 -18.69 43.48 6.08
CA GLU A 52 -18.21 43.61 4.70
C GLU A 52 -18.07 42.25 3.99
N PHE A 53 -18.46 42.21 2.72
CA PHE A 53 -18.38 41.00 1.90
C PHE A 53 -16.95 40.48 1.79
N SER A 54 -15.97 41.37 1.61
CA SER A 54 -14.56 41.01 1.44
C SER A 54 -14.01 40.18 2.60
N SER A 55 -14.29 40.60 3.84
CA SER A 55 -13.86 39.88 5.04
C SER A 55 -14.57 38.54 5.19
N TYR A 56 -15.87 38.51 4.89
CA TYR A 56 -16.66 37.28 4.93
C TYR A 56 -16.19 36.27 3.87
N ALA A 57 -16.04 36.71 2.62
CA ALA A 57 -15.59 35.90 1.49
C ALA A 57 -14.20 35.32 1.75
N TYR A 58 -13.25 36.12 2.24
CA TYR A 58 -11.90 35.63 2.54
C TYR A 58 -11.93 34.50 3.59
N SER A 59 -12.64 34.71 4.70
CA SER A 59 -12.81 33.69 5.75
C SER A 59 -13.49 32.42 5.22
N TYR A 60 -14.52 32.58 4.39
CA TYR A 60 -15.25 31.46 3.79
C TYR A 60 -14.37 30.64 2.83
N ILE A 61 -13.68 31.32 1.91
CA ILE A 61 -12.74 30.72 0.94
C ILE A 61 -11.64 29.97 1.69
N LYS A 62 -10.97 30.62 2.64
CA LYS A 62 -9.87 30.03 3.40
C LYS A 62 -10.33 28.82 4.21
N GLY A 63 -11.50 28.89 4.83
CA GLY A 63 -12.10 27.77 5.57
C GLY A 63 -12.42 26.57 4.69
N ARG A 64 -12.99 26.79 3.50
CA ARG A 64 -13.26 25.72 2.52
C ARG A 64 -11.99 25.09 2.00
N MET A 65 -10.96 25.88 1.67
CA MET A 65 -9.65 25.36 1.28
C MET A 65 -9.00 24.54 2.40
N MET A 66 -9.05 25.00 3.65
CA MET A 66 -8.52 24.26 4.80
C MET A 66 -9.22 22.90 5.00
N THR A 67 -10.54 22.88 4.82
CA THR A 67 -11.32 21.64 4.87
C THR A 67 -10.87 20.67 3.79
N ASN A 68 -10.65 21.17 2.56
CA ASN A 68 -10.18 20.34 1.46
C ASN A 68 -8.75 19.82 1.72
N LEU A 69 -7.85 20.67 2.22
CA LEU A 69 -6.48 20.29 2.60
C LEU A 69 -6.46 19.16 3.63
N THR A 70 -7.34 19.26 4.65
CA THR A 70 -7.47 18.23 5.68
C THR A 70 -7.90 16.88 5.11
N LYS A 71 -8.84 16.88 4.16
CA LYS A 71 -9.29 15.67 3.48
C LYS A 71 -8.21 15.06 2.59
N HIS A 72 -7.50 15.88 1.82
CA HIS A 72 -6.38 15.41 1.00
C HIS A 72 -5.29 14.77 1.87
N ARG A 73 -4.94 15.38 3.00
CA ARG A 73 -3.96 14.83 3.92
C ARG A 73 -4.40 13.48 4.50
N GLN A 74 -5.66 13.37 4.93
CA GLN A 74 -6.21 12.10 5.42
C GLN A 74 -6.16 11.01 4.34
N ASN A 75 -6.49 11.35 3.09
CA ASN A 75 -6.41 10.42 1.97
C ASN A 75 -4.96 10.02 1.64
N GLU A 76 -3.98 10.93 1.69
CA GLU A 76 -2.57 10.60 1.49
C GLU A 76 -2.02 9.72 2.63
N GLU A 77 -2.46 9.94 3.87
CA GLU A 77 -2.07 9.11 5.03
C GLU A 77 -2.71 7.71 4.99
N GLN A 78 -3.92 7.57 4.42
CA GLN A 78 -4.64 6.29 4.35
C GLN A 78 -4.39 5.52 3.06
N ASN A 79 -4.12 6.20 1.95
CA ASN A 79 -3.82 5.60 0.65
C ASN A 79 -2.33 5.78 0.34
N VAL A 80 -1.53 4.80 0.77
CA VAL A 80 -0.22 4.59 0.18
C VAL A 80 -0.46 4.09 -1.24
N TYR A 81 -0.17 4.91 -2.24
CA TYR A 81 -0.08 4.41 -3.61
C TYR A 81 1.09 3.45 -3.64
N PRO A 82 0.85 2.15 -3.85
CA PRO A 82 1.94 1.21 -3.91
C PRO A 82 2.81 1.53 -5.11
N ASP A 83 4.12 1.62 -4.88
CA ASP A 83 5.09 1.75 -5.96
C ASP A 83 5.23 0.42 -6.71
N ASP A 84 5.92 0.41 -7.85
CA ASP A 84 6.12 -0.82 -8.62
C ASP A 84 6.80 -1.94 -7.80
N ASN A 85 7.58 -1.57 -6.78
CA ASN A 85 8.23 -2.53 -5.88
C ASN A 85 7.21 -3.28 -5.00
N PHE A 86 6.14 -2.62 -4.55
CA PHE A 86 5.07 -3.26 -3.79
C PHE A 86 4.43 -4.41 -4.55
N TRP A 87 4.15 -4.22 -5.85
CA TRP A 87 3.60 -5.27 -6.70
C TRP A 87 4.59 -6.42 -6.90
N GLY A 88 5.89 -6.10 -7.07
CA GLY A 88 6.95 -7.10 -7.14
C GLY A 88 7.03 -7.98 -5.89
N ASN A 89 6.96 -7.37 -4.71
CA ASN A 89 7.04 -8.10 -3.44
C ASN A 89 5.84 -9.03 -3.21
N ILE A 90 4.61 -8.59 -3.51
CA ILE A 90 3.42 -9.43 -3.37
C ILE A 90 3.50 -10.65 -4.29
N MET A 91 3.91 -10.46 -5.55
CA MET A 91 4.06 -11.56 -6.50
C MET A 91 5.14 -12.56 -6.07
N GLU A 92 6.24 -12.07 -5.48
CA GLU A 92 7.31 -12.93 -4.96
C GLU A 92 6.86 -13.72 -3.73
N GLU A 93 6.12 -13.10 -2.81
CA GLU A 93 5.55 -13.78 -1.63
C GLU A 93 4.53 -14.85 -2.01
N GLU A 94 3.60 -14.56 -2.93
CA GLU A 94 2.64 -15.55 -3.44
C GLU A 94 3.34 -16.74 -4.12
N LYS A 95 4.37 -16.46 -4.92
CA LYS A 95 5.16 -17.52 -5.57
C LYS A 95 5.87 -18.41 -4.56
N GLN A 96 6.48 -17.82 -3.53
CA GLN A 96 7.13 -18.58 -2.45
C GLN A 96 6.13 -19.45 -1.68
N TRP A 97 4.94 -18.92 -1.38
CA TRP A 97 3.86 -19.68 -0.72
C TRP A 97 3.41 -20.89 -1.55
N LEU A 98 3.19 -20.70 -2.85
CA LEU A 98 2.82 -21.77 -3.76
C LEU A 98 3.92 -22.84 -3.83
N GLU A 99 5.19 -22.44 -3.97
CA GLU A 99 6.32 -23.37 -3.99
C GLU A 99 6.40 -24.21 -2.71
N GLN A 100 6.16 -23.60 -1.54
CA GLN A 100 6.15 -24.30 -0.27
C GLN A 100 4.96 -25.27 -0.14
N GLU A 101 3.74 -24.85 -0.53
CA GLU A 101 2.54 -25.69 -0.50
C GLU A 101 2.68 -26.89 -1.46
N HIS A 102 3.16 -26.66 -2.68
CA HIS A 102 3.45 -27.73 -3.64
C HIS A 102 4.47 -28.73 -3.10
N LEU A 103 5.51 -28.27 -2.39
CA LEU A 103 6.51 -29.15 -1.78
C LEU A 103 5.93 -30.00 -0.64
N GLN A 104 4.96 -29.47 0.11
CA GLN A 104 4.28 -30.19 1.18
C GLN A 104 3.45 -31.38 0.65
N ASN A 105 2.89 -31.28 -0.55
CA ASN A 105 2.15 -32.40 -1.18
C ASN A 105 3.06 -33.63 -1.37
N TYR A 106 4.34 -33.44 -1.71
CA TYR A 106 5.30 -34.55 -1.80
C TYR A 106 5.67 -35.16 -0.45
N CYS A 107 5.33 -34.51 0.66
CA CYS A 107 5.67 -34.94 2.01
C CYS A 107 4.61 -35.82 2.68
N ILE A 108 3.54 -36.20 1.97
CA ILE A 108 2.50 -37.07 2.51
C ILE A 108 3.11 -38.40 2.99
N GLY A 109 2.86 -38.80 4.24
CA GLY A 109 3.40 -40.04 4.82
C GLY A 109 4.89 -40.01 5.21
N LEU A 110 5.57 -38.85 5.08
CA LEU A 110 6.87 -38.62 5.66
C LEU A 110 6.75 -38.32 7.16
N SER A 111 7.77 -38.67 7.94
CA SER A 111 7.84 -38.20 9.34
C SER A 111 8.32 -36.75 9.41
N ASP A 112 8.07 -36.07 10.52
CA ASP A 112 8.44 -34.65 10.71
C ASP A 112 9.91 -34.37 10.37
N LYS A 113 10.82 -35.28 10.75
CA LYS A 113 12.26 -35.15 10.46
C LYS A 113 12.57 -35.30 8.97
N GLN A 114 11.79 -36.11 8.25
CA GLN A 114 11.91 -36.30 6.81
C GLN A 114 11.34 -35.09 6.06
N THR A 115 10.17 -34.61 6.45
CA THR A 115 9.55 -33.38 5.93
C THR A 115 10.45 -32.17 6.14
N GLN A 116 11.00 -32.02 7.35
CA GLN A 116 11.94 -30.94 7.66
C GLN A 116 13.19 -31.00 6.77
N TRP A 117 13.70 -32.19 6.50
CA TRP A 117 14.83 -32.38 5.58
C TRP A 117 14.48 -31.97 4.14
N VAL A 118 13.27 -32.26 3.67
CA VAL A 118 12.79 -31.85 2.33
C VAL A 118 12.74 -30.32 2.25
N ILE A 119 12.14 -29.66 3.23
CA ILE A 119 12.06 -28.19 3.29
C ILE A 119 13.47 -27.58 3.33
N ASP A 120 14.33 -28.07 4.23
CA ASP A 120 15.68 -27.51 4.38
C ASP A 120 16.52 -27.69 3.10
N THR A 121 16.37 -28.81 2.40
CA THR A 121 17.13 -29.10 1.18
C THR A 121 16.58 -28.35 -0.04
N PHE A 122 15.28 -28.45 -0.31
CA PHE A 122 14.69 -28.01 -1.57
C PHE A 122 14.12 -26.59 -1.51
N TYR A 123 13.61 -26.16 -0.34
CA TYR A 123 13.09 -24.80 -0.17
C TYR A 123 14.17 -23.83 0.34
N LYS A 124 15.01 -24.25 1.30
CA LYS A 124 16.05 -23.39 1.89
C LYS A 124 17.44 -23.55 1.26
N GLY A 125 17.60 -24.47 0.29
CA GLY A 125 18.87 -24.69 -0.40
C GLY A 125 20.03 -25.17 0.48
N MET A 126 19.74 -25.72 1.67
CA MET A 126 20.79 -26.13 2.62
C MET A 126 21.53 -27.37 2.13
N THR A 127 22.85 -27.37 2.31
CA THR A 127 23.68 -28.54 2.02
C THR A 127 23.56 -29.60 3.12
N THR A 128 24.03 -30.83 2.82
CA THR A 128 24.10 -31.90 3.84
C THR A 128 24.95 -31.52 5.05
N ARG A 129 25.94 -30.63 4.88
CA ARG A 129 26.76 -30.12 5.98
C ARG A 129 25.99 -29.13 6.83
N ASP A 130 25.33 -28.16 6.20
CA ASP A 130 24.52 -27.15 6.89
C ASP A 130 23.42 -27.79 7.74
N ILE A 131 22.74 -28.82 7.18
CA ILE A 131 21.70 -29.56 7.91
C ILE A 131 22.29 -30.37 9.07
N ALA A 132 23.47 -30.98 8.89
CA ALA A 132 24.15 -31.74 9.93
C ALA A 132 24.58 -30.84 11.10
N GLU A 133 25.11 -29.65 10.80
CA GLU A 133 25.47 -28.64 11.79
C GLU A 133 24.23 -28.09 12.52
N LYS A 134 23.18 -27.72 11.77
CA LYS A 134 21.91 -27.23 12.30
C LYS A 134 21.24 -28.22 13.25
N GLU A 135 21.21 -29.50 12.90
CA GLU A 135 20.57 -30.53 13.71
C GLU A 135 21.52 -31.21 14.71
N GLN A 136 22.80 -30.82 14.74
CA GLN A 136 23.85 -31.45 15.55
C GLN A 136 23.93 -32.98 15.35
N LEU A 137 23.84 -33.41 14.09
CA LEU A 137 23.89 -34.81 13.68
C LEU A 137 25.12 -35.09 12.81
N SER A 138 25.50 -36.37 12.71
CA SER A 138 26.57 -36.76 11.80
C SER A 138 26.13 -36.66 10.33
N LEU A 139 27.09 -36.41 9.43
CA LEU A 139 26.84 -36.42 7.98
C LEU A 139 26.27 -37.76 7.50
N SER A 140 26.64 -38.88 8.14
CA SER A 140 26.11 -40.21 7.82
C SER A 140 24.63 -40.35 8.19
N ALA A 141 24.20 -39.77 9.30
CA ALA A 141 22.79 -39.75 9.71
C ALA A 141 21.93 -38.94 8.73
N ILE A 142 22.40 -37.75 8.29
CA ILE A 142 21.69 -36.94 7.30
C ILE A 142 21.64 -37.63 5.94
N LYS A 143 22.75 -38.25 5.48
CA LYS A 143 22.77 -39.04 4.24
C LYS A 143 21.80 -40.22 4.28
N LYS A 144 21.72 -40.94 5.41
CA LYS A 144 20.75 -42.02 5.59
C LYS A 144 19.32 -41.49 5.51
N ARG A 145 19.03 -40.36 6.19
CA ARG A 145 17.72 -39.72 6.15
C ARG A 145 17.33 -39.33 4.73
N LYS A 146 18.24 -38.67 4.00
CA LYS A 146 18.07 -38.35 2.57
C LYS A 146 17.64 -39.56 1.75
N THR A 147 18.37 -40.67 1.85
CA THR A 147 18.07 -41.87 1.06
C THR A 147 16.69 -42.43 1.37
N VAL A 148 16.33 -42.55 2.64
CA VAL A 148 15.03 -43.08 3.06
C VAL A 148 13.89 -42.14 2.66
N THR A 149 14.08 -40.83 2.82
CA THR A 149 13.07 -39.84 2.43
C THR A 149 12.82 -39.85 0.92
N LEU A 150 13.87 -39.86 0.09
CA LEU A 150 13.72 -39.90 -1.36
C LEU A 150 13.05 -41.19 -1.87
N ALA A 151 13.30 -42.32 -1.23
CA ALA A 151 12.63 -43.58 -1.57
C ALA A 151 11.11 -43.48 -1.34
N LYS A 152 10.69 -42.93 -0.19
CA LYS A 152 9.26 -42.72 0.11
C LYS A 152 8.58 -41.74 -0.84
N ILE A 153 9.26 -40.62 -1.16
CA ILE A 153 8.71 -39.64 -2.10
C ILE A 153 8.49 -40.28 -3.48
N ARG A 154 9.46 -41.08 -3.97
CA ARG A 154 9.30 -41.81 -5.24
C ARG A 154 8.14 -42.79 -5.23
N GLU A 155 8.01 -43.56 -4.16
CA GLU A 155 6.89 -44.49 -3.99
C GLU A 155 5.53 -43.76 -3.99
N ASN A 156 5.44 -42.59 -3.35
CA ASN A 156 4.22 -41.78 -3.36
C ASN A 156 3.86 -41.28 -4.75
N ILE A 157 4.86 -40.85 -5.54
CA ILE A 157 4.67 -40.41 -6.93
C ILE A 157 4.21 -41.60 -7.80
N GLU A 158 4.85 -42.76 -7.68
CA GLU A 158 4.48 -43.97 -8.44
C GLU A 158 3.07 -44.49 -8.12
N ARG A 159 2.60 -44.27 -6.89
CA ARG A 159 1.24 -44.62 -6.45
C ARG A 159 0.18 -43.57 -6.80
N GLY A 160 0.57 -42.41 -7.34
CA GLY A 160 -0.34 -41.30 -7.66
C GLY A 160 -0.99 -40.65 -6.44
N VAL A 161 -0.30 -40.68 -5.29
CA VAL A 161 -0.78 -40.10 -4.02
C VAL A 161 -0.38 -38.62 -3.90
N VAL A 162 0.35 -38.10 -4.88
CA VAL A 162 0.81 -36.71 -5.02
C VAL A 162 0.51 -36.21 -6.41
#